data_AF-A0A4Y2QL29-F1
#
_entry.id   AF-A0A4Y2QL29-F1
#
_cell.length_a   1.000
_cell.length_b   1.000
_cell.length_c   1.000
_cell.angle_alpha   90.00
_cell.angle_beta   90.00
_cell.angle_gamma   90.00
#
_symmetry.space_group_name_H-M   'P 1'
#
loop_
_entity.id
_entity.type
_entity.pdbx_description
1 polymer ?
#
loop_
_entity_poly.entity_id
_entity_poly.type
_entity_poly.pdbx_seq_one_letter_code
_entity_poly.pdbx_strand_id
1 'polypeptide(L)'
;MIPSWCWGETVWNLFFIAAMARYCVSLNGSWLVNSAAHKYGDQPFDKYIEARENPGVALLKTGEGWHNYHRVFPWDYANSELGYTLNLTKMFIDVMAMIGLAYDLKTANPDAIKERKLKSGDGTRVTFTEKPKHTLNTKYTKYLYFLFFKIIQIIKQMMINEKYNACLYYK
;
A
#
# COMPACT_ATOMS: atom_id res chain seq x y z
N MET A 1 3.40 -25.62 -11.69
CA MET A 1 2.44 -26.41 -12.51
C MET A 1 1.45 -25.51 -13.24
N ILE A 2 0.82 -24.52 -12.59
CA ILE A 2 -0.15 -23.60 -13.25
C ILE A 2 0.38 -23.01 -14.58
N PRO A 3 1.58 -22.42 -14.67
CA PRO A 3 2.09 -21.88 -15.94
C PRO A 3 2.29 -22.92 -17.07
N SER A 4 2.65 -24.15 -16.70
CA SER A 4 2.84 -25.22 -17.68
C SER A 4 1.51 -25.62 -18.31
N TRP A 5 0.45 -25.67 -17.50
CA TRP A 5 -0.90 -26.04 -17.95
C TRP A 5 -1.62 -24.88 -18.67
N CYS A 6 -1.41 -23.63 -18.25
CA CYS A 6 -2.12 -22.49 -18.82
C CYS A 6 -1.50 -21.98 -20.13
N TRP A 7 -0.17 -22.02 -20.29
CA TRP A 7 0.50 -21.48 -21.48
C TRP A 7 1.74 -22.28 -21.92
N GLY A 8 1.85 -23.54 -21.52
CA GLY A 8 2.86 -24.46 -22.06
C GLY A 8 4.29 -24.23 -21.58
N GLU A 9 4.48 -23.56 -20.44
CA GLU A 9 5.83 -23.29 -19.90
C GLU A 9 6.60 -24.56 -19.54
N THR A 10 7.92 -24.56 -19.76
CA THR A 10 8.78 -25.71 -19.44
C THR A 10 8.98 -25.86 -17.93
N VAL A 11 9.13 -27.11 -17.47
CA VAL A 11 9.33 -27.42 -16.03
C VAL A 11 10.62 -26.78 -15.49
N TRP A 12 11.67 -26.69 -16.32
CA TRP A 12 12.94 -26.08 -15.93
C TRP A 12 12.83 -24.57 -15.75
N ASN A 13 12.17 -23.85 -16.66
CA ASN A 13 11.91 -22.42 -16.49
C ASN A 13 11.05 -22.16 -15.25
N LEU A 14 10.07 -23.03 -14.99
CA LEU A 14 9.25 -22.93 -13.79
C LEU A 14 10.07 -23.05 -12.50
N PHE A 15 10.99 -24.01 -12.46
CA PHE A 15 11.83 -24.22 -11.29
C PHE A 15 12.82 -23.06 -11.09
N PHE A 16 13.62 -22.72 -12.11
CA PHE A 16 14.68 -21.75 -11.95
C PHE A 16 14.16 -20.30 -11.90
N ILE A 17 13.19 -19.94 -12.72
CA ILE A 17 12.72 -18.55 -12.81
C ILE A 17 11.54 -18.33 -11.85
N ALA A 18 10.44 -19.05 -12.06
CA ALA A 18 9.20 -18.79 -11.35
C ALA A 18 9.26 -19.19 -9.86
N ALA A 19 10.09 -20.17 -9.49
CA ALA A 19 10.31 -20.54 -8.10
C ALA A 19 11.59 -19.92 -7.53
N MET A 20 12.78 -20.34 -7.98
CA MET A 20 14.05 -19.94 -7.35
C MET A 20 14.35 -18.45 -7.52
N ALA A 21 14.43 -17.94 -8.74
CA ALA A 21 14.79 -16.53 -8.98
C ALA A 21 13.76 -15.59 -8.34
N ARG A 22 12.45 -15.87 -8.50
CA ARG A 22 11.38 -15.12 -7.82
C ARG A 22 11.58 -15.11 -6.29
N TYR A 23 11.89 -16.24 -5.69
CA TYR A 23 12.10 -16.35 -4.25
C TYR A 23 13.35 -15.57 -3.81
N CYS A 24 14.46 -15.71 -4.52
CA CYS A 24 15.70 -14.97 -4.26
C CYS A 24 15.48 -13.46 -4.36
N VAL A 25 14.83 -12.97 -5.42
CA VAL A 25 14.52 -11.53 -5.58
C VAL A 25 13.60 -11.04 -4.46
N SER A 26 12.59 -11.83 -4.10
CA SER A 26 11.65 -11.47 -3.01
C SER A 26 12.36 -11.37 -1.66
N LEU A 27 13.24 -12.33 -1.35
CA LEU A 27 14.06 -12.35 -0.14
C LEU A 27 15.01 -11.16 -0.08
N ASN A 28 15.79 -10.94 -1.13
CA ASN A 28 16.74 -9.82 -1.19
C ASN A 28 16.01 -8.49 -1.07
N GLY A 29 14.86 -8.34 -1.72
CA GLY A 29 14.00 -7.18 -1.53
C GLY A 29 13.58 -6.99 -0.07
N SER A 30 13.23 -8.05 0.65
CA SER A 30 12.89 -7.96 2.09
C SER A 30 14.09 -7.56 2.94
N TRP A 31 15.27 -8.11 2.65
CA TRP A 31 16.49 -7.77 3.37
C TRP A 31 17.00 -6.35 3.09
N LEU A 32 16.65 -5.76 1.94
CA LEU A 32 16.93 -4.34 1.68
C LEU A 32 16.25 -3.42 2.69
N VAL A 33 15.07 -3.78 3.22
CA VAL A 33 14.43 -3.00 4.28
C VAL A 33 15.30 -3.03 5.55
N ASN A 34 15.81 -4.19 5.93
CA ASN A 34 16.65 -4.34 7.12
C ASN A 34 18.06 -3.76 6.98
N SER A 35 18.53 -3.51 5.75
CA SER A 35 19.88 -3.02 5.48
C SER A 35 19.87 -1.59 4.97
N ALA A 36 19.37 -1.37 3.75
CA ALA A 36 19.36 -0.06 3.12
C ALA A 36 18.48 0.95 3.86
N ALA A 37 17.30 0.56 4.36
CA ALA A 37 16.44 1.48 5.12
C ALA A 37 16.90 1.73 6.57
N HIS A 38 17.97 1.09 7.04
CA HIS A 38 18.64 1.45 8.30
C HIS A 38 19.93 2.24 8.07
N LYS A 39 20.51 2.18 6.88
CA LYS A 39 21.81 2.81 6.58
C LYS A 39 21.71 4.07 5.72
N TYR A 40 20.73 4.14 4.82
CA TYR A 40 20.63 5.19 3.80
C TYR A 40 19.24 5.83 3.81
N GLY A 41 19.20 7.16 3.94
CA GLY A 41 17.97 7.94 3.94
C GLY A 41 17.87 8.94 5.10
N ASP A 42 16.72 9.58 5.18
CA ASP A 42 16.42 10.66 6.14
C ASP A 42 15.78 10.10 7.42
N GLN A 43 15.84 10.83 8.53
CA GLN A 43 15.23 10.49 9.82
C GLN A 43 14.29 11.62 10.33
N PRO A 44 13.23 11.95 9.58
CA PRO A 44 12.40 13.13 9.86
C PRO A 44 11.59 13.04 11.15
N PHE A 45 11.31 11.85 11.69
CA PHE A 45 10.48 11.66 12.89
C PHE A 45 11.32 11.41 14.14
N ASP A 46 12.35 10.58 14.03
CA ASP A 46 13.24 10.28 15.15
C ASP A 46 14.66 9.99 14.64
N LYS A 47 15.59 10.90 14.92
CA LYS A 47 17.00 10.79 14.57
C LYS A 47 17.81 9.89 15.50
N TYR A 48 17.23 9.47 16.64
CA TYR A 48 17.90 8.63 17.62
C TYR A 48 17.72 7.13 17.35
N ILE A 49 16.89 6.76 16.37
CA ILE A 49 16.72 5.38 15.91
C ILE A 49 17.38 5.19 14.54
N GLU A 50 17.98 4.04 14.28
CA GLU A 50 18.67 3.77 13.00
C GLU A 50 17.75 3.69 11.78
N ALA A 51 16.43 3.56 11.97
CA ALA A 51 15.48 3.46 10.87
C ALA A 51 15.38 4.77 10.08
N ARG A 52 15.37 4.68 8.74
CA ARG A 52 15.40 5.80 7.80
C ARG A 52 14.27 5.72 6.78
N GLU A 53 13.89 6.87 6.25
CA GLU A 53 13.01 7.01 5.10
C GLU A 53 13.84 6.86 3.82
N ASN A 54 13.52 5.85 3.01
CA ASN A 54 14.20 5.58 1.75
C ASN A 54 13.20 5.38 0.59
N PRO A 55 13.04 6.38 -0.29
CA PRO A 55 12.10 6.29 -1.43
C PRO A 55 12.43 5.14 -2.40
N GLY A 56 13.70 4.81 -2.59
CA GLY A 56 14.11 3.69 -3.44
C GLY A 56 13.64 2.35 -2.88
N VAL A 57 13.80 2.14 -1.56
CA VAL A 57 13.25 0.95 -0.88
C VAL A 57 11.72 0.98 -0.90
N ALA A 58 11.09 2.15 -0.75
CA ALA A 58 9.64 2.28 -0.79
C ALA A 58 9.08 1.84 -2.15
N LEU A 59 9.74 2.20 -3.25
CA LEU A 59 9.36 1.75 -4.59
C LEU A 59 9.55 0.24 -4.77
N LEU A 60 10.70 -0.31 -4.38
CA LEU A 60 11.01 -1.73 -4.54
C LEU A 60 10.16 -2.65 -3.65
N LYS A 61 9.73 -2.14 -2.49
CA LYS A 61 8.93 -2.89 -1.50
C LYS A 61 7.58 -2.25 -1.26
N THR A 62 7.02 -1.63 -2.30
CA THR A 62 5.61 -1.27 -2.41
C THR A 62 5.05 -0.42 -1.23
N GLY A 63 5.89 0.33 -0.52
CA GLY A 63 5.50 1.12 0.66
C GLY A 63 6.36 0.94 1.91
N GLU A 64 7.16 -0.12 1.99
CA GLU A 64 7.91 -0.47 3.22
C GLU A 64 9.18 0.37 3.46
N GLY A 65 9.51 1.32 2.57
CA GLY A 65 10.70 2.16 2.69
C GLY A 65 10.55 3.36 3.62
N TRP A 66 9.34 3.64 4.11
CA TRP A 66 9.05 4.70 5.07
C TRP A 66 9.31 4.21 6.51
N HIS A 67 10.53 3.73 6.75
CA HIS A 67 10.85 2.91 7.91
C HIS A 67 11.05 3.73 9.20
N ASN A 68 11.46 5.00 9.09
CA ASN A 68 11.55 5.89 10.26
C ASN A 68 10.13 6.16 10.81
N TYR A 69 9.17 6.42 9.91
CA TYR A 69 7.76 6.57 10.29
C TYR A 69 7.21 5.29 10.92
N HIS A 70 7.38 4.14 10.26
CA HIS A 70 6.91 2.85 10.74
C HIS A 70 7.35 2.56 12.17
N ARG A 71 8.62 2.81 12.48
CA ARG A 71 9.19 2.52 13.80
C ARG A 71 8.70 3.46 14.89
N VAL A 72 8.31 4.69 14.52
CA VAL A 72 7.78 5.69 15.46
C VAL A 72 6.28 5.53 15.67
N PHE A 73 5.53 5.17 14.62
CA PHE A 73 4.08 4.98 14.64
C PHE A 73 3.69 3.56 14.16
N PRO A 74 4.08 2.48 14.88
CA PRO A 74 3.91 1.10 14.40
C PRO A 74 2.44 0.65 14.28
N TRP A 75 1.51 1.39 14.87
CA TRP A 75 0.08 1.11 14.80
C TRP A 75 -0.62 1.79 13.61
N ASP A 76 0.06 2.66 12.86
CA ASP A 76 -0.52 3.31 11.69
C ASP A 76 -0.57 2.33 10.51
N TYR A 77 -1.78 2.04 10.01
CA TYR A 77 -1.97 1.10 8.90
C TYR A 77 -1.34 1.59 7.59
N ALA A 78 -1.23 2.90 7.40
CA ALA A 78 -0.70 3.49 6.19
C ALA A 78 0.82 3.37 6.12
N ASN A 79 1.50 3.15 7.25
CA ASN A 79 2.95 3.04 7.31
C ASN A 79 3.73 4.26 6.75
N SER A 80 3.06 5.40 6.54
CA SER A 80 3.65 6.59 5.94
C SER A 80 2.80 7.82 6.17
N GLU A 81 3.45 8.94 6.41
CA GLU A 81 2.82 10.27 6.37
C GLU A 81 2.33 10.66 4.96
N LEU A 82 3.03 10.21 3.91
CA LEU A 82 2.85 10.71 2.54
C LEU A 82 1.66 10.07 1.80
N GLY A 83 0.84 9.29 2.52
CA GLY A 83 -0.35 8.63 1.99
C GLY A 83 0.02 7.60 0.92
N TYR A 84 -0.41 7.82 -0.32
CA TYR A 84 -0.19 6.88 -1.43
C TYR A 84 1.15 7.02 -2.14
N THR A 85 1.95 8.04 -1.81
CA THR A 85 3.26 8.25 -2.44
C THR A 85 4.15 7.03 -2.19
N LEU A 86 4.47 6.29 -3.26
CA LEU A 86 5.24 5.05 -3.22
C LEU A 86 4.71 4.00 -2.23
N ASN A 87 3.39 3.96 -2.02
CA ASN A 87 2.77 3.06 -1.05
C ASN A 87 1.56 2.34 -1.64
N LEU A 88 1.86 1.25 -2.36
CA LEU A 88 0.86 0.38 -2.97
C LEU A 88 0.15 -0.50 -1.92
N THR A 89 0.84 -0.84 -0.82
CA THR A 89 0.24 -1.59 0.29
C THR A 89 -0.95 -0.84 0.89
N LYS A 90 -0.80 0.47 1.15
CA LYS A 90 -1.91 1.32 1.60
C LYS A 90 -3.08 1.29 0.62
N MET A 91 -2.81 1.45 -0.67
CA MET A 91 -3.85 1.41 -1.72
C MET A 91 -4.61 0.09 -1.71
N PHE A 92 -3.91 -1.04 -1.55
CA PHE A 92 -4.54 -2.35 -1.44
C PHE A 92 -5.43 -2.45 -0.19
N ILE A 93 -4.95 -2.01 0.98
CA ILE A 93 -5.74 -2.03 2.22
C ILE A 93 -6.97 -1.14 2.09
N ASP A 94 -6.82 0.05 1.50
CA ASP A 94 -7.94 0.95 1.28
C ASP A 94 -8.99 0.28 0.38
N VAL A 95 -8.61 -0.39 -0.71
CA VAL A 95 -9.53 -1.18 -1.55
C VAL A 95 -10.21 -2.30 -0.77
N MET A 96 -9.47 -3.06 0.05
CA MET A 96 -10.04 -4.10 0.90
C MET A 96 -11.05 -3.53 1.90
N ALA A 97 -10.77 -2.36 2.47
CA ALA A 97 -11.72 -1.64 3.30
C ALA A 97 -12.95 -1.18 2.51
N MET A 98 -12.77 -0.79 1.24
CA MET A 98 -13.89 -0.41 0.37
C MET A 98 -14.90 -1.53 0.13
N ILE A 99 -14.41 -2.76 0.00
CA ILE A 99 -15.26 -3.95 -0.18
C ILE A 99 -15.69 -4.58 1.16
N GLY A 100 -15.33 -3.97 2.29
CA GLY A 100 -15.70 -4.44 3.64
C GLY A 100 -14.87 -5.62 4.15
N LEU A 101 -13.74 -5.95 3.51
CA LEU A 101 -12.82 -7.00 3.96
C LEU A 101 -11.81 -6.50 5.00
N ALA A 102 -11.62 -5.19 5.13
CA ALA A 102 -10.81 -4.56 6.17
C ALA A 102 -11.63 -3.49 6.92
N TYR A 103 -11.39 -3.36 8.22
CA TYR A 103 -12.08 -2.43 9.11
C TYR A 103 -11.17 -2.00 10.26
N ASP A 104 -11.59 -1.00 11.04
CA ASP A 104 -10.83 -0.42 12.17
C ASP A 104 -9.40 0.03 11.79
N LEU A 105 -9.27 0.70 10.63
CA LEU A 105 -7.99 1.23 10.17
C LEU A 105 -7.51 2.37 11.08
N LYS A 106 -6.36 2.16 11.73
CA LYS A 106 -5.77 3.09 12.69
C LYS A 106 -4.76 4.01 12.03
N THR A 107 -4.85 5.31 12.31
CA THR A 107 -4.00 6.33 11.72
C THR A 107 -3.46 7.24 12.81
N ALA A 108 -2.17 7.59 12.74
CA ALA A 108 -1.56 8.47 13.71
C ALA A 108 -2.17 9.87 13.65
N ASN A 109 -2.36 10.48 14.82
CA ASN A 109 -2.86 11.84 14.92
C ASN A 109 -1.85 12.80 14.27
N PRO A 110 -2.28 13.64 13.31
CA PRO A 110 -1.35 14.55 12.65
C PRO A 110 -0.62 15.53 13.56
N ASP A 111 -1.25 15.96 14.65
CA ASP A 111 -0.60 16.83 15.63
C ASP A 111 0.53 16.08 16.37
N ALA A 112 0.31 14.79 16.69
CA ALA A 112 1.34 13.94 17.29
C ALA A 112 2.50 13.68 16.33
N ILE A 113 2.22 13.51 15.02
CA ILE A 113 3.25 13.41 13.98
C ILE A 113 4.09 14.70 13.95
N LYS A 114 3.43 15.87 13.93
CA LYS A 114 4.10 17.17 13.90
C LYS A 114 4.96 17.40 15.15
N GLU A 115 4.41 17.14 16.33
CA GLU A 115 5.14 17.26 17.60
C GLU A 115 6.38 16.35 17.59
N ARG A 116 6.24 15.11 17.12
CA ARG A 116 7.34 14.15 17.08
C ARG A 116 8.47 14.61 16.16
N LYS A 117 8.15 15.13 14.97
CA LYS A 117 9.14 15.73 14.07
C LYS A 117 9.89 16.90 14.72
N LEU A 118 9.16 17.79 15.41
CA LEU A 118 9.76 18.94 16.09
C LEU A 118 10.66 18.52 17.26
N LYS A 119 10.26 17.47 17.99
CA LYS A 119 10.97 17.00 19.19
C LYS A 119 12.22 16.18 18.88
N SER A 120 12.14 15.26 17.91
CA SER A 120 13.20 14.27 17.66
C SER A 120 13.59 14.12 16.19
N GLY A 121 12.97 14.84 15.27
CA GLY A 121 13.34 14.80 13.86
C GLY A 121 14.74 15.34 13.59
N ASP A 122 15.32 14.91 12.49
CA ASP A 122 16.61 15.38 11.99
C ASP A 122 16.55 16.75 11.26
N GLY A 123 15.35 17.28 11.04
CA GLY A 123 15.12 18.56 10.36
C GLY A 123 14.84 18.45 8.85
N THR A 124 14.96 17.27 8.24
CA THR A 124 14.83 17.07 6.79
C THR A 124 13.43 17.33 6.23
N ARG A 125 12.37 17.11 7.03
CA ARG A 125 10.96 17.28 6.62
C ARG A 125 10.12 18.08 7.62
N VAL A 126 10.63 19.24 8.04
CA VAL A 126 9.91 20.18 8.90
C VAL A 126 9.23 21.24 8.02
N THR A 127 8.07 20.93 7.46
CA THR A 127 7.22 21.93 6.81
C THR A 127 6.21 22.47 7.83
N PHE A 128 6.31 23.74 8.19
CA PHE A 128 5.46 24.39 9.20
C PHE A 128 4.01 24.64 8.71
N THR A 129 3.75 24.45 7.42
CA THR A 129 2.52 24.91 6.74
C THR A 129 1.74 23.81 6.00
N GLU A 130 2.22 22.57 5.95
CA GLU A 130 1.53 21.52 5.20
C GLU A 130 0.43 20.85 6.02
N LYS A 131 -0.81 20.88 5.49
CA LYS A 131 -1.89 20.06 6.01
C LYS A 131 -1.51 18.57 5.84
N PRO A 132 -1.81 17.72 6.82
CA PRO A 132 -1.50 16.30 6.75
C PRO A 132 -2.17 15.70 5.51
N LYS A 133 -1.40 15.20 4.54
CA LYS A 133 -1.95 14.62 3.29
C LYS A 133 -2.86 13.41 3.55
N HIS A 134 -2.80 12.83 4.74
CA HIS A 134 -3.76 11.85 5.24
C HIS A 134 -5.23 12.34 5.17
N THR A 135 -5.49 13.63 5.43
CA THR A 135 -6.85 14.20 5.48
C THR A 135 -7.39 14.65 4.13
N LEU A 136 -6.53 14.93 3.13
CA LEU A 136 -6.99 15.34 1.79
C LEU A 136 -7.58 14.16 1.00
N ASN A 137 -7.19 12.94 1.33
CA ASN A 137 -7.70 11.75 0.66
C ASN A 137 -9.15 11.42 1.04
N THR A 138 -9.66 11.79 2.21
CA THR A 138 -11.01 11.36 2.64
C THR A 138 -12.11 11.83 1.68
N LYS A 139 -11.94 12.98 1.02
CA LYS A 139 -12.90 13.52 0.05
C LYS A 139 -12.86 12.77 -1.28
N TYR A 140 -11.67 12.50 -1.83
CA TYR A 140 -11.50 11.75 -3.07
C TYR A 140 -11.75 10.26 -2.88
N THR A 141 -11.33 9.68 -1.76
CA THR A 141 -11.67 8.33 -1.35
C THR A 141 -13.19 8.18 -1.27
N LYS A 142 -13.94 9.11 -0.65
CA LYS A 142 -15.41 9.08 -0.67
C LYS A 142 -16.00 9.12 -2.08
N TYR A 143 -15.44 9.94 -2.98
CA TYR A 143 -15.90 10.03 -4.36
C TYR A 143 -15.62 8.75 -5.15
N LEU A 144 -14.41 8.18 -5.04
CA LEU A 144 -14.04 6.89 -5.61
C LEU A 144 -14.89 5.75 -5.03
N TYR A 145 -15.15 5.78 -3.73
CA TYR A 145 -16.06 4.85 -3.05
C TYR A 145 -17.46 4.93 -3.64
N PHE A 146 -17.99 6.14 -3.79
CA PHE A 146 -19.31 6.38 -4.37
C PHE A 146 -19.37 5.89 -5.83
N LEU A 147 -18.34 6.20 -6.63
CA LEU A 147 -18.26 5.76 -8.02
C LEU A 147 -18.16 4.23 -8.13
N PHE A 148 -17.33 3.60 -7.30
CA PHE A 148 -17.12 2.16 -7.25
C PHE A 148 -18.40 1.41 -6.82
N PHE A 149 -19.08 1.87 -5.78
CA PHE A 149 -20.38 1.31 -5.38
C PHE A 149 -21.42 1.45 -6.48
N LYS A 150 -21.46 2.61 -7.15
CA LYS A 150 -22.36 2.84 -8.29
C LYS A 150 -22.05 1.89 -9.45
N ILE A 151 -20.77 1.65 -9.75
CA ILE A 151 -20.33 0.69 -10.77
C ILE A 151 -20.71 -0.74 -10.38
N ILE A 152 -20.46 -1.18 -9.14
CA ILE A 152 -20.86 -2.52 -8.68
C ILE A 152 -22.38 -2.69 -8.77
N GLN A 153 -23.15 -1.66 -8.41
CA GLN A 153 -24.60 -1.69 -8.48
C GLN A 153 -25.11 -1.76 -9.93
N ILE A 154 -24.45 -1.05 -10.86
CA ILE A 154 -24.69 -1.16 -12.30
C ILE A 154 -24.38 -2.59 -12.80
N ILE A 155 -23.23 -3.15 -12.43
CA ILE A 155 -22.85 -4.52 -12.84
C ILE A 155 -23.84 -5.56 -12.29
N LYS A 156 -24.27 -5.44 -11.03
CA LYS A 156 -25.33 -6.28 -10.46
C LYS A 156 -26.63 -6.16 -11.26
N GLN A 157 -27.04 -4.94 -11.62
CA GLN A 157 -28.25 -4.72 -12.41
C GLN A 157 -28.13 -5.33 -13.82
N MET A 158 -26.96 -5.21 -14.46
CA MET A 158 -26.69 -5.81 -15.77
C MET A 158 -26.77 -7.34 -15.71
N MET A 159 -26.17 -7.98 -14.71
CA MET A 159 -26.25 -9.45 -14.56
C MET A 159 -27.67 -9.95 -14.26
N ILE A 160 -28.49 -9.16 -13.54
CA ILE A 160 -29.91 -9.50 -13.30
C ILE A 160 -30.70 -9.39 -14.61
N ASN A 161 -30.50 -8.33 -15.39
CA ASN A 161 -31.17 -8.12 -16.67
C ASN A 161 -30.79 -9.19 -17.70
N GLU A 162 -29.53 -9.63 -17.73
CA GLU A 162 -29.08 -10.71 -18.60
C GLU A 162 -29.78 -12.04 -18.25
N LYS A 163 -29.90 -12.38 -16.96
CA LYS A 163 -30.67 -13.55 -16.51
C LYS A 163 -32.16 -13.47 -16.87
N TYR A 164 -32.76 -12.29 -16.76
CA TYR A 164 -34.16 -12.06 -17.10
C TYR A 164 -34.41 -12.21 -18.61
N ASN A 165 -33.53 -11.65 -19.43
CA ASN A 165 -33.58 -11.79 -20.89
C ASN A 165 -33.33 -13.24 -21.34
N ALA A 166 -32.39 -13.94 -20.71
CA ALA A 166 -32.18 -15.37 -20.98
C ALA A 166 -33.44 -16.22 -20.68
N CYS A 167 -34.21 -15.89 -19.63
CA CYS A 167 -35.49 -16.58 -19.35
C CYS A 167 -36.61 -16.24 -20.35
N LEU A 168 -36.57 -15.09 -21.00
CA LEU A 168 -37.58 -14.68 -22.00
C LEU A 168 -37.35 -15.34 -23.37
N TYR A 169 -36.11 -15.67 -23.73
CA TYR A 169 -35.77 -16.33 -25.00
C TYR A 169 -35.96 -17.85 -25.01
N TYR A 170 -36.18 -18.47 -23.83
CA TYR A 170 -36.43 -19.92 -23.68
C TYR A 170 -37.90 -20.24 -23.34
N LYS A 171 -38.83 -19.34 -23.66
CA LYS A 171 -40.29 -19.57 -23.71
C LYS A 171 -40.75 -19.61 -25.16
#